data_AF-A0A5I8XM82-F1
#
_entry.id   AF-A0A5I8XM82-F1
#
_cell.length_a   1.000
_cell.length_b   1.000
_cell.length_c   1.000
_cell.angle_alpha   90.00
_cell.angle_beta   90.00
_cell.angle_gamma   90.00
#
_symmetry.space_group_name_H-M   'P 1'
#
loop_
_entity.id
_entity.type
_entity.pdbx_description
1 polymer ?
#
loop_
_entity_poly.entity_id
_entity_poly.type
_entity_poly.pdbx_seq_one_letter_code
_entity_poly.pdbx_strand_id
1 'polypeptide(L)'
;MMNPWRRYSWEIALAALLIFEILAFGVINPRLLDINVLLFSTSDFICIGIVALPLTMVIVSGGMDISFGSTIGLCAITLGVLFQLGMPLPLAIIITLLLGAICGLINAGLIIYTGVNPLVITLGTMYLFGGSALLLSGMAGATGYEGIGGFPTAFTDFANISFLGIPMPLIFFLVCCLFFWLLMHRTHMGRNVFLIGQSARVAQYSAIPVNRTLYTVYAMTGCASAIAAVLLVSYFGSARSDLGASFLMPAITAVVLGGANIYGGSGSIMGSALAALLVGFLQQGLQMAGVPNQISSALSGALLIVVVVGRSVSLHRHQILEWYSRRRNAHQA
;
A
#
# COMPACT_ATOMS: atom_id res chain seq x y z
N MET A 1 15.15 -1.09 28.92
CA MET A 1 13.74 -1.47 28.62
C MET A 1 13.04 -0.25 28.05
N MET A 2 12.65 -0.26 26.77
CA MET A 2 11.95 0.87 26.14
C MET A 2 10.49 0.91 26.63
N ASN A 3 10.03 2.07 27.12
CA ASN A 3 8.64 2.27 27.57
C ASN A 3 7.65 1.88 26.46
N PRO A 4 6.62 1.05 26.74
CA PRO A 4 5.61 0.67 25.76
C PRO A 4 4.85 1.90 25.18
N TRP A 5 4.75 2.98 25.97
CA TRP A 5 4.23 4.27 25.56
C TRP A 5 4.95 4.87 24.34
N ARG A 6 6.26 4.68 24.21
CA ARG A 6 7.06 5.26 23.11
C ARG A 6 6.83 4.54 21.77
N ARG A 7 6.42 3.27 21.83
CA ARG A 7 6.13 2.46 20.63
C ARG A 7 4.78 2.85 20.02
N TYR A 8 3.74 3.05 20.84
CA TYR A 8 2.40 3.45 20.39
C TYR A 8 2.22 4.95 20.18
N SER A 9 3.19 5.78 20.58
CA SER A 9 3.11 7.24 20.45
C SER A 9 2.86 7.70 19.00
N TRP A 10 3.39 6.95 18.02
CA TRP A 10 3.25 7.31 16.62
C TRP A 10 1.88 6.92 16.05
N GLU A 11 1.40 5.70 16.36
CA GLU A 11 0.06 5.28 15.96
C GLU A 11 -1.02 6.16 16.60
N ILE A 12 -0.84 6.57 17.86
CA ILE A 12 -1.74 7.53 18.52
C ILE A 12 -1.68 8.90 17.83
N ALA A 13 -0.50 9.37 17.44
CA ALA A 13 -0.37 10.63 16.70
C ALA A 13 -1.06 10.55 15.33
N LEU A 14 -0.92 9.44 14.60
CA LEU A 14 -1.63 9.22 13.33
C LEU A 14 -3.15 9.16 13.51
N ALA A 15 -3.63 8.47 14.55
CA ALA A 15 -5.05 8.41 14.86
C ALA A 15 -5.61 9.79 15.25
N ALA A 16 -4.87 10.55 16.06
CA ALA A 16 -5.24 11.92 16.41
C ALA A 16 -5.25 12.85 15.20
N LEU A 17 -4.26 12.72 14.30
CA LEU A 17 -4.20 13.48 13.05
C LEU A 17 -5.38 13.14 12.12
N LEU A 18 -5.72 11.84 12.00
CA LEU A 18 -6.87 11.39 11.23
C LEU A 18 -8.19 11.97 11.77
N ILE A 19 -8.40 11.92 13.09
CA ILE A 19 -9.58 12.51 13.72
C ILE A 19 -9.63 14.03 13.48
N PHE A 20 -8.49 14.71 13.67
CA PHE A 20 -8.39 16.14 13.41
C PHE A 20 -8.74 16.49 11.96
N GLU A 21 -8.24 15.71 11.00
CA GLU A 21 -8.48 15.90 9.58
C GLU A 21 -9.97 15.73 9.22
N ILE A 22 -10.62 14.67 9.73
CA ILE A 22 -12.05 14.44 9.53
C ILE A 22 -12.87 15.60 10.11
N LEU A 23 -12.51 16.10 11.30
CA LEU A 23 -13.19 17.25 11.90
C LEU A 23 -12.95 18.54 11.10
N ALA A 24 -11.72 18.79 10.65
CA ALA A 24 -11.37 19.98 9.87
C ALA A 24 -12.12 20.03 8.53
N PHE A 25 -12.13 18.93 7.78
CA PHE A 25 -12.93 18.87 6.55
C PHE A 25 -14.43 18.80 6.84
N GLY A 26 -14.86 18.25 7.98
CA GLY A 26 -16.25 18.27 8.42
C GLY A 26 -16.81 19.67 8.64
N VAL A 27 -15.97 20.63 9.03
CA VAL A 27 -16.34 22.06 9.10
C VAL A 27 -16.57 22.66 7.71
N ILE A 28 -15.79 22.23 6.71
CA ILE A 28 -15.91 22.71 5.32
C ILE A 28 -17.10 22.04 4.61
N ASN A 29 -17.27 20.73 4.80
CA ASN A 29 -18.33 19.94 4.20
C ASN A 29 -18.95 19.01 5.27
N PRO A 30 -20.13 19.37 5.83
CA PRO A 30 -20.78 18.59 6.90
C PRO A 30 -21.07 17.13 6.54
N ARG A 31 -21.10 16.78 5.24
CA ARG A 31 -21.26 15.39 4.79
C ARG A 31 -20.10 14.49 5.25
N LEU A 32 -18.91 15.03 5.47
CA LEU A 32 -17.75 14.29 5.99
C LEU A 32 -17.87 13.95 7.48
N LEU A 33 -18.86 14.50 8.19
CA LEU A 33 -19.20 14.08 9.56
C LEU A 33 -20.22 12.94 9.58
N ASP A 34 -20.85 12.62 8.44
CA ASP A 34 -21.75 11.47 8.33
C ASP A 34 -20.94 10.18 8.26
N ILE A 35 -21.22 9.28 9.20
CA ILE A 35 -20.55 7.98 9.31
C ILE A 35 -20.74 7.16 8.04
N ASN A 36 -21.89 7.25 7.38
CA ASN A 36 -22.13 6.51 6.13
C ASN A 36 -21.22 7.04 5.03
N VAL A 37 -21.15 8.36 4.86
CA VAL A 37 -20.26 8.97 3.85
C VAL A 37 -18.81 8.61 4.11
N LEU A 38 -18.36 8.63 5.37
CA LEU A 38 -17.00 8.20 5.74
C LEU A 38 -16.76 6.71 5.41
N LEU A 39 -17.69 5.82 5.76
CA LEU A 39 -17.54 4.40 5.47
C LEU A 39 -17.52 4.14 3.96
N PHE A 40 -18.48 4.64 3.20
CA PHE A 40 -18.59 4.37 1.76
C PHE A 40 -17.49 5.05 0.94
N SER A 41 -16.99 6.22 1.35
CA SER A 41 -15.86 6.87 0.68
C SER A 41 -14.54 6.10 0.79
N THR A 42 -14.41 5.17 1.77
CA THR A 42 -13.21 4.32 1.85
C THR A 42 -13.04 3.43 0.61
N SER A 43 -14.14 3.03 -0.05
CA SER A 43 -14.08 2.15 -1.23
C SER A 43 -13.19 2.70 -2.35
N ASP A 44 -13.06 4.02 -2.47
CA ASP A 44 -12.25 4.68 -3.50
C ASP A 44 -10.74 4.49 -3.31
N PHE A 45 -10.27 4.37 -2.07
CA PHE A 45 -8.84 4.40 -1.75
C PHE A 45 -8.35 3.20 -0.94
N ILE A 46 -9.24 2.38 -0.37
CA ILE A 46 -8.85 1.34 0.59
C ILE A 46 -7.97 0.25 -0.02
N CYS A 47 -8.04 0.05 -1.33
CA CYS A 47 -7.15 -0.84 -2.07
C CYS A 47 -5.66 -0.43 -1.94
N ILE A 48 -5.38 0.87 -1.79
CA ILE A 48 -4.03 1.38 -1.46
C ILE A 48 -3.59 0.80 -0.12
N GLY A 49 -4.48 0.80 0.87
CA GLY A 49 -4.25 0.21 2.18
C GLY A 49 -3.98 -1.29 2.11
N ILE A 50 -4.76 -2.06 1.36
CA ILE A 50 -4.60 -3.52 1.22
C ILE A 50 -3.18 -3.88 0.76
N VAL A 51 -2.67 -3.16 -0.23
CA VAL A 51 -1.32 -3.38 -0.79
C VAL A 51 -0.22 -2.82 0.10
N ALA A 52 -0.49 -1.72 0.82
CA ALA A 52 0.46 -1.12 1.75
C ALA A 52 0.85 -2.09 2.89
N LEU A 53 -0.04 -2.97 3.36
CA LEU A 53 0.25 -3.88 4.49
C LEU A 53 1.39 -4.88 4.21
N PRO A 54 1.38 -5.69 3.13
CA PRO A 54 2.52 -6.53 2.79
C PRO A 54 3.71 -5.71 2.29
N LEU A 55 3.49 -4.55 1.66
CA LEU A 55 4.58 -3.64 1.27
C LEU A 55 5.37 -3.16 2.49
N THR A 56 4.71 -2.94 3.64
CA THR A 56 5.37 -2.69 4.92
C THR A 56 6.33 -3.82 5.27
N MET A 57 5.96 -5.08 5.10
CA MET A 57 6.87 -6.19 5.37
C MET A 57 8.06 -6.21 4.41
N VAL A 58 7.86 -5.92 3.12
CA VAL A 58 8.95 -5.79 2.14
C VAL A 58 9.93 -4.70 2.59
N ILE A 59 9.42 -3.50 2.91
CA ILE A 59 10.25 -2.36 3.31
C ILE A 59 10.97 -2.65 4.64
N VAL A 60 10.28 -3.24 5.63
CA VAL A 60 10.92 -3.61 6.89
C VAL A 60 12.00 -4.67 6.71
N SER A 61 11.88 -5.56 5.72
CA SER A 61 12.93 -6.54 5.39
C SER A 61 14.18 -5.91 4.74
N GLY A 62 14.16 -4.60 4.44
CA GLY A 62 15.22 -3.90 3.70
C GLY A 62 15.08 -4.00 2.17
N GLY A 63 13.93 -4.46 1.70
CA GLY A 63 13.59 -4.50 0.28
C GLY A 63 12.75 -3.30 -0.16
N MET A 64 12.49 -3.23 -1.46
CA MET A 64 11.47 -2.36 -2.04
C MET A 64 10.72 -3.13 -3.11
N ASP A 65 9.43 -2.85 -3.26
CA ASP A 65 8.62 -3.29 -4.38
C ASP A 65 7.88 -2.08 -4.94
N ILE A 66 8.24 -1.67 -6.15
CA ILE A 66 7.57 -0.59 -6.90
C ILE A 66 6.61 -1.18 -7.94
N SER A 67 6.82 -2.46 -8.31
CA SER A 67 6.10 -3.12 -9.39
C SER A 67 4.63 -3.42 -9.04
N PHE A 68 4.26 -3.43 -7.76
CA PHE A 68 2.90 -3.78 -7.30
C PHE A 68 1.79 -3.02 -8.04
N GLY A 69 2.02 -1.75 -8.42
CA GLY A 69 1.04 -0.94 -9.16
C GLY A 69 0.76 -1.51 -10.55
N SER A 70 1.82 -1.89 -11.27
CA SER A 70 1.70 -2.58 -12.56
C SER A 70 1.19 -4.01 -12.42
N THR A 71 1.46 -4.68 -11.30
CA THR A 71 0.90 -6.01 -11.00
C THR A 71 -0.61 -5.95 -10.82
N ILE A 72 -1.15 -4.90 -10.19
CA ILE A 72 -2.62 -4.69 -10.11
C ILE A 72 -3.19 -4.57 -11.52
N GLY A 73 -2.60 -3.74 -12.38
CA GLY A 73 -3.05 -3.54 -13.76
C GLY A 73 -2.99 -4.82 -14.60
N LEU A 74 -1.91 -5.60 -14.47
CA LEU A 74 -1.75 -6.90 -15.12
C LEU A 74 -2.79 -7.92 -14.64
N CYS A 75 -3.04 -7.97 -13.33
CA CYS A 75 -4.05 -8.84 -12.75
C CYS A 75 -5.47 -8.43 -13.18
N ALA A 76 -5.76 -7.12 -13.22
CA ALA A 76 -7.04 -6.58 -13.63
C ALA A 76 -7.35 -6.94 -15.08
N ILE A 77 -6.42 -6.67 -16.01
CA ILE A 77 -6.64 -6.99 -17.42
C ILE A 77 -6.72 -8.50 -17.65
N THR A 78 -5.91 -9.30 -16.95
CA THR A 78 -5.99 -10.76 -17.07
C THR A 78 -7.37 -11.27 -16.64
N LEU A 79 -7.94 -10.74 -15.56
CA LEU A 79 -9.30 -11.09 -15.14
C LEU A 79 -10.32 -10.78 -16.24
N GLY A 80 -10.23 -9.59 -16.85
CA GLY A 80 -11.10 -9.18 -17.96
C GLY A 80 -10.96 -10.07 -19.18
N VAL A 81 -9.73 -10.39 -19.60
CA VAL A 81 -9.48 -11.26 -20.75
C VAL A 81 -10.00 -12.67 -20.51
N LEU A 82 -9.74 -13.26 -19.34
CA LEU A 82 -10.24 -14.60 -19.01
C LEU A 82 -11.78 -14.64 -19.03
N PHE A 83 -12.42 -13.59 -18.50
CA PHE A 83 -13.88 -13.46 -18.55
C PHE A 83 -14.40 -13.36 -20.00
N GLN A 84 -13.77 -12.54 -20.85
CA GLN A 84 -14.15 -12.39 -22.25
C GLN A 84 -13.99 -13.68 -23.06
N LEU A 85 -13.00 -14.51 -22.70
CA LEU A 85 -12.82 -15.86 -23.26
C LEU A 85 -13.87 -16.87 -22.80
N GLY A 86 -14.88 -16.44 -22.03
CA GLY A 86 -15.98 -17.28 -21.54
C GLY A 86 -15.63 -18.13 -20.33
N MET A 87 -14.50 -17.85 -19.66
CA MET A 87 -14.11 -18.60 -18.45
C MET A 87 -15.08 -18.28 -17.29
N PRO A 88 -15.49 -19.29 -16.49
CA PRO A 88 -16.25 -19.04 -15.28
C PRO A 88 -15.51 -18.07 -14.35
N LEU A 89 -16.21 -17.02 -13.91
CA LEU A 89 -15.62 -15.94 -13.13
C LEU A 89 -14.86 -16.41 -11.87
N PRO A 90 -15.34 -17.40 -11.07
CA PRO A 90 -14.57 -17.89 -9.93
C PRO A 90 -13.21 -18.48 -10.31
N LEU A 91 -13.14 -19.17 -11.46
CA LEU A 91 -11.88 -19.74 -11.96
C LEU A 91 -10.95 -18.63 -12.45
N ALA A 92 -11.49 -17.61 -13.13
CA ALA A 92 -10.73 -16.45 -13.55
C ALA A 92 -10.11 -15.70 -12.35
N ILE A 93 -10.87 -15.52 -11.27
CA ILE A 93 -10.37 -14.91 -10.02
C ILE A 93 -9.21 -15.71 -9.43
N ILE A 94 -9.31 -17.04 -9.36
CA ILE A 94 -8.23 -17.90 -8.84
C ILE A 94 -6.97 -17.75 -9.68
N ILE A 95 -7.09 -17.77 -11.01
CA ILE A 95 -5.94 -17.60 -11.92
C ILE A 95 -5.32 -16.21 -11.74
N THR A 96 -6.12 -15.16 -11.61
CA THR A 96 -5.64 -13.81 -11.33
C THR A 96 -4.88 -13.72 -10.01
N LEU A 97 -5.36 -14.37 -8.95
CA LEU A 97 -4.65 -14.42 -7.65
C LEU A 97 -3.31 -15.15 -7.76
N LEU A 98 -3.28 -16.28 -8.49
CA LEU A 98 -2.04 -17.01 -8.76
C LEU A 98 -1.05 -16.19 -9.59
N LEU A 99 -1.53 -15.45 -10.58
CA LEU A 99 -0.68 -14.57 -11.40
C LEU A 99 0.00 -13.50 -10.54
N GLY A 100 -0.76 -12.85 -9.64
CA GLY A 100 -0.19 -11.89 -8.70
C GLY A 100 0.90 -12.52 -7.83
N ALA A 101 0.64 -13.71 -7.27
CA ALA A 101 1.62 -14.45 -6.48
C ALA A 101 2.90 -14.75 -7.29
N ILE A 102 2.75 -15.16 -8.56
CA ILE A 102 3.86 -15.44 -9.47
C ILE A 102 4.66 -14.19 -9.76
N CYS A 103 4.03 -13.03 -10.01
CA CYS A 103 4.74 -11.76 -10.17
C CYS A 103 5.60 -11.43 -8.94
N GLY A 104 5.07 -11.62 -7.74
CA GLY A 104 5.82 -11.47 -6.49
C GLY A 104 7.00 -12.44 -6.38
N LEU A 105 6.80 -13.71 -6.74
CA LEU A 105 7.85 -14.72 -6.73
C LEU A 105 8.95 -14.43 -7.77
N ILE A 106 8.60 -13.90 -8.94
CA ILE A 106 9.56 -13.45 -9.96
C ILE A 106 10.44 -12.35 -9.39
N ASN A 107 9.86 -11.35 -8.74
CA ASN A 107 10.63 -10.28 -8.09
C ASN A 107 11.58 -10.84 -7.04
N ALA A 108 11.08 -11.66 -6.11
CA ALA A 108 11.93 -12.27 -5.09
C ALA A 108 13.04 -13.13 -5.69
N GLY A 109 12.73 -13.93 -6.72
CA GLY A 109 13.70 -14.78 -7.38
C GLY A 109 14.82 -13.96 -8.01
N LEU A 110 14.47 -12.94 -8.79
CA LEU A 110 15.45 -12.05 -9.41
C LEU A 110 16.32 -11.36 -8.36
N ILE A 111 15.73 -10.86 -7.27
CA ILE A 111 16.47 -10.21 -6.19
C ILE A 111 17.44 -11.18 -5.52
N ILE A 112 16.96 -12.36 -5.13
CA ILE A 112 17.73 -13.33 -4.34
C ILE A 112 18.86 -13.95 -5.17
N TYR A 113 18.62 -14.29 -6.44
CA TYR A 113 19.61 -14.97 -7.28
C TYR A 113 20.65 -14.02 -7.88
N THR A 114 20.26 -12.79 -8.24
CA THR A 114 21.19 -11.84 -8.87
C THR A 114 21.95 -10.99 -7.87
N GLY A 115 21.42 -10.82 -6.65
CA GLY A 115 21.98 -9.90 -5.66
C GLY A 115 21.86 -8.42 -6.05
N VAL A 116 21.13 -8.10 -7.12
CA VAL A 116 20.86 -6.73 -7.56
C VAL A 116 19.92 -6.05 -6.57
N ASN A 117 20.07 -4.72 -6.42
CA ASN A 117 19.21 -3.94 -5.53
C ASN A 117 17.72 -4.14 -5.89
N PRO A 118 16.85 -4.45 -4.90
CA PRO A 118 15.41 -4.62 -5.10
C PRO A 118 14.71 -3.49 -5.86
N LEU A 119 15.14 -2.25 -5.66
CA LEU A 119 14.58 -1.09 -6.36
C LEU A 119 14.79 -1.21 -7.87
N VAL A 120 15.97 -1.63 -8.33
CA VAL A 120 16.30 -1.75 -9.76
C VAL A 120 15.49 -2.89 -10.39
N ILE A 121 15.43 -4.04 -9.73
CA ILE A 121 14.62 -5.17 -10.20
C ILE A 121 13.15 -4.78 -10.29
N THR A 122 12.59 -4.17 -9.25
CA THR A 122 11.16 -3.86 -9.22
C THR A 122 10.78 -2.68 -10.11
N LEU A 123 11.68 -1.75 -10.41
CA LEU A 123 11.49 -0.79 -11.50
C LEU A 123 11.46 -1.50 -12.87
N GLY A 124 12.40 -2.42 -13.11
CA GLY A 124 12.45 -3.20 -14.35
C GLY A 124 11.19 -4.04 -14.55
N THR A 125 10.75 -4.75 -13.50
CA THR A 125 9.53 -5.55 -13.57
C THR A 125 8.27 -4.71 -13.59
N MET A 126 8.28 -3.48 -13.05
CA MET A 126 7.17 -2.54 -13.23
C MET A 126 6.90 -2.27 -14.72
N TYR A 127 7.95 -1.99 -15.50
CA TYR A 127 7.83 -1.80 -16.94
C TYR A 127 7.46 -3.09 -17.66
N LEU A 128 8.04 -4.23 -17.24
CA LEU A 128 7.73 -5.54 -17.81
C LEU A 128 6.24 -5.89 -17.63
N PHE A 129 5.74 -5.84 -16.39
CA PHE A 129 4.36 -6.19 -16.07
C PHE A 129 3.37 -5.19 -16.66
N GLY A 130 3.69 -3.89 -16.62
CA GLY A 130 2.87 -2.85 -17.26
C GLY A 130 2.80 -3.02 -18.78
N GLY A 131 3.94 -3.31 -19.41
CA GLY A 131 4.02 -3.62 -20.84
C GLY A 131 3.26 -4.90 -21.20
N SER A 132 3.39 -5.97 -20.40
CA SER A 132 2.60 -7.20 -20.56
C SER A 132 1.10 -6.94 -20.43
N ALA A 133 0.68 -6.09 -19.49
CA ALA A 133 -0.72 -5.72 -19.31
C ALA A 133 -1.27 -5.00 -20.55
N LEU A 134 -0.51 -4.07 -21.12
CA LEU A 134 -0.89 -3.36 -22.35
C LEU A 134 -0.94 -4.31 -23.56
N LEU A 135 0.03 -5.22 -23.70
CA LEU A 135 0.02 -6.22 -24.77
C LEU A 135 -1.20 -7.15 -24.67
N LEU A 136 -1.50 -7.65 -23.47
CA LEU A 136 -2.68 -8.48 -23.23
C LEU A 136 -3.99 -7.74 -23.54
N SER A 137 -4.10 -6.46 -23.14
CA SER A 137 -5.24 -5.61 -23.48
C SER A 137 -5.42 -5.50 -24.99
N GLY A 138 -4.33 -5.18 -25.71
CA GLY A 138 -4.35 -5.04 -27.17
C GLY A 138 -4.74 -6.34 -27.89
N MET A 139 -4.27 -7.49 -27.41
CA MET A 139 -4.64 -8.80 -27.97
C MET A 139 -6.12 -9.14 -27.78
N ALA A 140 -6.76 -8.62 -26.73
CA ALA A 140 -8.17 -8.82 -26.46
C ALA A 140 -9.10 -7.87 -27.23
N GLY A 141 -8.53 -7.01 -28.09
CA GLY A 141 -9.28 -5.99 -28.84
C GLY A 141 -9.64 -4.76 -28.01
N ALA A 142 -9.22 -4.69 -26.75
CA ALA A 142 -9.30 -3.52 -25.91
C ALA A 142 -8.08 -2.62 -26.22
N THR A 143 -8.24 -1.71 -27.19
CA THR A 143 -7.15 -0.84 -27.64
C THR A 143 -6.73 0.14 -26.54
N GLY A 144 -5.48 0.02 -26.06
CA GLY A 144 -4.91 0.97 -25.11
C GLY A 144 -5.48 0.86 -23.70
N TYR A 145 -6.01 1.96 -23.17
CA TYR A 145 -6.59 2.07 -21.81
C TYR A 145 -8.11 1.83 -21.76
N GLU A 146 -8.71 1.42 -22.88
CA GLU A 146 -10.09 0.93 -22.94
C GLU A 146 -10.21 -0.30 -22.02
N GLY A 147 -11.21 -0.29 -21.14
CA GLY A 147 -11.39 -1.36 -20.17
C GLY A 147 -12.34 -2.44 -20.68
N ILE A 148 -12.06 -3.69 -20.33
CA ILE A 148 -12.97 -4.81 -20.60
C ILE A 148 -14.12 -4.75 -19.59
N GLY A 149 -15.34 -4.53 -20.07
CA GLY A 149 -16.56 -4.48 -19.26
C GLY A 149 -17.45 -5.71 -19.44
N GLY A 150 -18.72 -5.58 -19.07
CA GLY A 150 -19.73 -6.64 -19.26
C GLY A 150 -19.73 -7.74 -18.20
N PHE A 151 -19.09 -7.48 -17.05
CA PHE A 151 -19.12 -8.40 -15.92
C PHE A 151 -20.56 -8.61 -15.40
N PRO A 152 -20.88 -9.79 -14.83
CA PRO A 152 -22.18 -10.04 -14.24
C PRO A 152 -22.49 -9.03 -13.12
N THR A 153 -23.75 -8.61 -12.99
CA THR A 153 -24.17 -7.66 -11.94
C THR A 153 -23.81 -8.17 -10.55
N ALA A 154 -23.94 -9.47 -10.29
CA ALA A 154 -23.53 -10.09 -9.04
C ALA A 154 -22.05 -9.83 -8.67
N PHE A 155 -21.17 -9.63 -9.66
CA PHE A 155 -19.77 -9.28 -9.44
C PHE A 155 -19.55 -7.77 -9.31
N THR A 156 -20.21 -6.93 -10.11
CA THR A 156 -20.05 -5.47 -9.98
C THR A 156 -20.71 -4.93 -8.71
N ASP A 157 -21.78 -5.59 -8.27
CA ASP A 157 -22.45 -5.26 -7.02
C ASP A 157 -21.63 -5.72 -5.82
N PHE A 158 -20.75 -6.72 -5.97
CA PHE A 158 -19.96 -7.25 -4.86
C PHE A 158 -19.16 -6.18 -4.09
N ALA A 159 -18.47 -5.28 -4.80
CA ALA A 159 -17.74 -4.18 -4.17
C ALA A 159 -18.67 -3.09 -3.59
N ASN A 160 -19.93 -3.02 -4.05
CA ASN A 160 -20.93 -2.04 -3.61
C ASN A 160 -21.84 -2.59 -2.50
N ILE A 161 -21.85 -3.90 -2.26
CA ILE A 161 -22.56 -4.52 -1.15
C ILE A 161 -21.98 -4.01 0.18
N SER A 162 -22.86 -3.75 1.13
CA SER A 162 -22.50 -3.53 2.52
C SER A 162 -22.96 -4.70 3.38
N PHE A 163 -22.12 -5.09 4.34
CA PHE A 163 -22.45 -6.07 5.37
C PHE A 163 -22.42 -5.37 6.72
N LEU A 164 -23.52 -5.42 7.48
CA LEU A 164 -23.68 -4.68 8.74
C LEU A 164 -23.41 -3.16 8.60
N GLY A 165 -23.70 -2.58 7.43
CA GLY A 165 -23.44 -1.16 7.14
C GLY A 165 -21.99 -0.81 6.79
N ILE A 166 -21.10 -1.82 6.67
CA ILE A 166 -19.70 -1.65 6.29
C ILE A 166 -19.51 -2.09 4.84
N PRO A 167 -18.91 -1.27 3.96
CA PRO A 167 -18.62 -1.66 2.57
C PRO A 167 -17.69 -2.86 2.48
N MET A 168 -17.93 -3.75 1.51
CA MET A 168 -17.09 -4.95 1.30
C MET A 168 -15.59 -4.65 1.14
N PRO A 169 -15.15 -3.62 0.37
CA PRO A 169 -13.73 -3.29 0.27
C PRO A 169 -13.07 -2.99 1.62
N LEU A 170 -13.79 -2.32 2.52
CA LEU A 170 -13.31 -2.01 3.87
C LEU A 170 -13.22 -3.27 4.73
N ILE A 171 -14.16 -4.22 4.60
CA ILE A 171 -14.10 -5.51 5.29
C ILE A 171 -12.86 -6.29 4.85
N PHE A 172 -12.59 -6.37 3.53
CA PHE A 172 -11.37 -7.01 3.02
C PHE A 172 -10.11 -6.37 3.58
N PHE A 173 -10.07 -5.04 3.63
CA PHE A 173 -8.96 -4.34 4.26
C PHE A 173 -8.79 -4.68 5.74
N LEU A 174 -9.87 -4.72 6.53
CA LEU A 174 -9.80 -5.08 7.94
C LEU A 174 -9.33 -6.52 8.15
N VAL A 175 -9.79 -7.46 7.31
CA VAL A 175 -9.33 -8.86 7.33
C VAL A 175 -7.84 -8.94 6.97
N CYS A 176 -7.41 -8.27 5.91
CA CYS A 176 -6.00 -8.19 5.54
C CYS A 176 -5.16 -7.52 6.63
N CYS A 177 -5.65 -6.44 7.25
CA CYS A 177 -5.00 -5.75 8.36
C CYS A 177 -4.78 -6.70 9.54
N LEU A 178 -5.82 -7.43 9.96
CA LEU A 178 -5.71 -8.42 11.02
C LEU A 178 -4.74 -9.54 10.66
N PHE A 179 -4.84 -10.09 9.45
CA PHE A 179 -3.95 -11.14 8.96
C PHE A 179 -2.49 -10.71 8.99
N PHE A 180 -2.15 -9.59 8.35
CA PHE A 180 -0.79 -9.10 8.28
C PHE A 180 -0.29 -8.65 9.67
N TRP A 181 -1.15 -8.06 10.50
CA TRP A 181 -0.80 -7.69 11.86
C TRP A 181 -0.40 -8.90 12.70
N LEU A 182 -1.20 -9.96 12.69
CA LEU A 182 -0.89 -11.23 13.35
C LEU A 182 0.41 -11.81 12.80
N LEU A 183 0.55 -11.85 11.48
CA LEU A 183 1.72 -12.38 10.81
C LEU A 183 3.01 -11.63 11.20
N MET A 184 3.00 -10.30 11.24
CA MET A 184 4.20 -9.51 11.56
C MET A 184 4.52 -9.45 13.06
N HIS A 185 3.50 -9.34 13.91
CA HIS A 185 3.69 -9.05 15.34
C HIS A 185 3.59 -10.29 16.23
N ARG A 186 2.92 -11.35 15.77
CA ARG A 186 2.68 -12.56 16.58
C ARG A 186 3.41 -13.81 16.07
N THR A 187 3.93 -13.84 14.85
CA THR A 187 4.61 -15.04 14.32
C THR A 187 6.13 -14.94 14.29
N HIS A 188 6.79 -16.10 14.09
CA HIS A 188 8.22 -16.18 13.83
C HIS A 188 8.62 -15.49 12.53
N MET A 189 7.78 -15.56 11.50
CA MET A 189 8.05 -14.95 10.19
C MET A 189 8.23 -13.44 10.30
N GLY A 190 7.36 -12.77 11.07
CA GLY A 190 7.49 -11.34 11.35
C GLY A 190 8.80 -10.97 12.05
N ARG A 191 9.24 -11.75 13.04
CA ARG A 191 10.55 -11.55 13.70
C ARG A 191 11.71 -11.69 12.71
N ASN A 192 11.65 -12.67 11.82
CA ASN A 192 12.65 -12.85 10.77
C ASN A 192 12.74 -11.61 9.87
N VAL A 193 11.59 -11.05 9.46
CA VAL A 193 11.53 -9.82 8.64
C VAL A 193 12.29 -8.66 9.31
N PHE A 194 12.07 -8.41 10.60
CA PHE A 194 12.79 -7.35 11.32
C PHE A 194 14.30 -7.61 11.41
N LEU A 195 14.71 -8.86 11.67
CA LEU A 195 16.13 -9.23 11.81
C LEU A 195 16.87 -9.15 10.47
N ILE A 196 16.23 -9.59 9.39
CA ILE A 196 16.76 -9.46 8.03
C ILE A 196 16.97 -7.98 7.68
N GLY A 197 15.99 -7.13 8.01
CA GLY A 197 16.08 -5.69 7.77
C GLY A 197 17.18 -4.97 8.55
N GLN A 198 17.60 -5.46 9.71
CA GLN A 198 18.74 -4.87 10.42
C GLN A 198 20.08 -5.29 9.82
N SER A 199 20.23 -6.58 9.50
CA SER A 199 21.38 -7.08 8.77
C SER A 199 21.09 -8.48 8.22
N ALA A 200 20.92 -8.56 6.90
CA ALA A 200 20.73 -9.84 6.22
C ALA A 200 21.91 -10.81 6.47
N ARG A 201 23.13 -10.28 6.56
CA ARG A 201 24.35 -11.06 6.86
C ARG A 201 24.31 -11.68 8.25
N VAL A 202 23.96 -10.90 9.28
CA VAL A 202 23.85 -11.42 10.66
C VAL A 202 22.69 -12.40 10.79
N ALA A 203 21.58 -12.14 10.11
CA ALA A 203 20.44 -13.05 10.06
C ALA A 203 20.83 -14.43 9.47
N GLN A 204 21.62 -14.45 8.39
CA GLN A 204 22.14 -15.68 7.80
C GLN A 204 23.04 -16.47 8.78
N TYR A 205 23.97 -15.79 9.46
CA TYR A 205 24.80 -16.43 10.48
C TYR A 205 24.00 -16.94 11.69
N SER A 206 22.82 -16.36 11.93
CA SER A 206 21.88 -16.79 12.98
C SER A 206 20.90 -17.88 12.51
N ALA A 207 21.19 -18.56 11.39
CA ALA A 207 20.38 -19.60 10.77
C ALA A 207 18.92 -19.19 10.43
N ILE A 208 18.68 -17.89 10.25
CA ILE A 208 17.38 -17.39 9.80
C ILE A 208 17.22 -17.70 8.31
N PRO A 209 16.10 -18.28 7.87
CA PRO A 209 15.89 -18.61 6.46
C PRO A 209 15.55 -17.34 5.66
N VAL A 210 16.57 -16.53 5.36
CA VAL A 210 16.44 -15.23 4.70
C VAL A 210 15.71 -15.35 3.36
N ASN A 211 16.18 -16.24 2.49
CA ASN A 211 15.62 -16.40 1.14
C ASN A 211 14.15 -16.81 1.19
N ARG A 212 13.79 -17.79 2.03
CA ARG A 212 12.39 -18.23 2.17
C ARG A 212 11.50 -17.10 2.67
N THR A 213 11.98 -16.32 3.64
CA THR A 213 11.23 -15.19 4.19
C THR A 213 10.98 -14.13 3.13
N LEU A 214 12.00 -13.78 2.31
CA LEU A 214 11.85 -12.83 1.21
C LEU A 214 10.87 -13.34 0.15
N TYR A 215 10.98 -14.60 -0.29
CA TYR A 215 10.02 -15.19 -1.23
C TYR A 215 8.57 -15.08 -0.73
N THR A 216 8.31 -15.41 0.54
CA THR A 216 6.96 -15.35 1.10
C THR A 216 6.44 -13.91 1.14
N VAL A 217 7.27 -12.94 1.55
CA VAL A 217 6.84 -11.54 1.69
C VAL A 217 6.53 -10.90 0.34
N TYR A 218 7.36 -11.12 -0.70
CA TYR A 218 7.07 -10.63 -2.04
C TYR A 218 5.91 -11.39 -2.73
N ALA A 219 5.76 -12.69 -2.48
CA ALA A 219 4.57 -13.41 -2.95
C ALA A 219 3.28 -12.82 -2.33
N MET A 220 3.33 -12.43 -1.06
CA MET A 220 2.21 -11.77 -0.39
C MET A 220 1.89 -10.38 -0.93
N THR A 221 2.90 -9.58 -1.33
CA THR A 221 2.63 -8.30 -2.04
C THR A 221 1.94 -8.54 -3.37
N GLY A 222 2.42 -9.51 -4.14
CA GLY A 222 1.80 -9.92 -5.40
C GLY A 222 0.35 -10.41 -5.24
N CYS A 223 0.08 -11.25 -4.25
CA CYS A 223 -1.27 -11.69 -3.92
C CYS A 223 -2.19 -10.53 -3.52
N ALA A 224 -1.70 -9.61 -2.68
CA ALA A 224 -2.48 -8.44 -2.26
C ALA A 224 -2.78 -7.49 -3.43
N SER A 225 -1.84 -7.33 -4.36
CA SER A 225 -2.07 -6.62 -5.63
C SER A 225 -3.17 -7.27 -6.46
N ALA A 226 -3.21 -8.60 -6.54
CA ALA A 226 -4.27 -9.30 -7.24
C ALA A 226 -5.64 -9.17 -6.54
N ILE A 227 -5.69 -9.23 -5.21
CA ILE A 227 -6.92 -8.96 -4.44
C ILE A 227 -7.41 -7.53 -4.70
N ALA A 228 -6.51 -6.54 -4.64
CA ALA A 228 -6.83 -5.16 -4.97
C ALA A 228 -7.35 -5.02 -6.41
N ALA A 229 -6.74 -5.71 -7.38
CA ALA A 229 -7.19 -5.71 -8.77
C ALA A 229 -8.63 -6.23 -8.90
N VAL A 230 -8.95 -7.38 -8.31
CA VAL A 230 -10.30 -7.96 -8.35
C VAL A 230 -11.33 -7.00 -7.73
N LEU A 231 -11.01 -6.38 -6.59
CA LEU A 231 -11.87 -5.41 -5.93
C LEU A 231 -12.09 -4.15 -6.79
N LEU A 232 -11.04 -3.63 -7.43
CA LEU A 232 -11.14 -2.45 -8.30
C LEU A 232 -11.94 -2.74 -9.56
N VAL A 233 -11.76 -3.92 -10.18
CA VAL A 233 -12.54 -4.32 -11.35
C VAL A 233 -14.01 -4.50 -10.98
N SER A 234 -14.30 -5.08 -9.82
CA SER A 234 -15.66 -5.15 -9.27
C SER A 234 -16.24 -3.76 -9.02
N TYR A 235 -15.46 -2.85 -8.41
CA TYR A 235 -15.90 -1.49 -8.06
C TYR A 235 -16.18 -0.60 -9.27
N PHE A 236 -15.28 -0.58 -10.26
CA PHE A 236 -15.43 0.23 -11.47
C PHE A 236 -16.24 -0.46 -12.57
N GLY A 237 -16.54 -1.75 -12.43
CA GLY A 237 -17.22 -2.56 -13.45
C GLY A 237 -16.42 -2.72 -14.75
N SER A 238 -15.12 -2.43 -14.73
CA SER A 238 -14.26 -2.40 -15.91
C SER A 238 -12.82 -2.78 -15.57
N ALA A 239 -12.26 -3.70 -16.35
CA ALA A 239 -10.88 -4.16 -16.22
C ALA A 239 -9.95 -3.40 -17.16
N ARG A 240 -9.04 -2.58 -16.61
CA ARG A 240 -8.07 -1.81 -17.38
C ARG A 240 -6.64 -2.12 -16.96
N SER A 241 -5.71 -1.99 -17.90
CA SER A 241 -4.28 -2.25 -17.70
C SER A 241 -3.58 -1.23 -16.79
N ASP A 242 -4.19 -0.07 -16.53
CA ASP A 242 -3.63 1.02 -15.71
C ASP A 242 -4.19 1.11 -14.29
N LEU A 243 -5.15 0.25 -13.93
CA LEU A 243 -5.70 0.18 -12.57
C LEU A 243 -4.57 -0.16 -11.59
N GLY A 244 -4.05 0.84 -10.88
CA GLY A 244 -2.98 0.69 -9.88
C GLY A 244 -1.76 1.58 -10.10
N ALA A 245 -1.57 2.19 -11.27
CA ALA A 245 -0.44 3.10 -11.52
C ALA A 245 -0.45 4.31 -10.56
N SER A 246 -1.65 4.85 -10.28
CA SER A 246 -1.85 5.97 -9.35
C SER A 246 -1.68 5.59 -7.88
N PHE A 247 -1.65 4.30 -7.53
CA PHE A 247 -1.57 3.84 -6.14
C PHE A 247 -0.15 3.75 -5.60
N LEU A 248 0.84 3.79 -6.50
CA LEU A 248 2.25 3.64 -6.16
C LEU A 248 2.71 4.65 -5.11
N MET A 249 2.51 5.95 -5.38
CA MET A 249 2.96 7.02 -4.49
C MET A 249 2.18 7.05 -3.17
N PRO A 250 0.83 6.98 -3.15
CA PRO A 250 0.06 6.90 -1.92
C PRO A 250 0.38 5.68 -1.05
N ALA A 251 0.61 4.49 -1.64
CA ALA A 251 0.92 3.29 -0.88
C ALA A 251 2.31 3.37 -0.22
N ILE A 252 3.35 3.78 -0.97
CA ILE A 252 4.69 3.98 -0.39
C ILE A 252 4.63 5.03 0.73
N THR A 253 3.89 6.11 0.49
CA THR A 253 3.69 7.15 1.50
C THR A 253 3.03 6.58 2.74
N ALA A 254 1.92 5.84 2.62
CA ALA A 254 1.23 5.23 3.75
C ALA A 254 2.16 4.32 4.56
N VAL A 255 3.05 3.57 3.89
CA VAL A 255 4.01 2.70 4.57
C VAL A 255 5.07 3.51 5.34
N VAL A 256 5.66 4.52 4.70
CA VAL A 256 6.73 5.36 5.30
C VAL A 256 6.16 6.25 6.42
N LEU A 257 5.03 6.91 6.16
CA LEU A 257 4.28 7.69 7.15
C LEU A 257 3.83 6.80 8.30
N GLY A 258 3.40 5.58 8.00
CA GLY A 258 3.01 4.57 8.98
C GLY A 258 4.15 4.08 9.90
N GLY A 259 5.39 4.46 9.61
CA GLY A 259 6.49 4.26 10.54
C GLY A 259 7.60 3.35 10.04
N ALA A 260 7.44 2.74 8.86
CA ALA A 260 8.45 1.87 8.28
C ALA A 260 9.71 2.66 7.89
N ASN A 261 10.87 2.12 8.25
CA ASN A 261 12.14 2.65 7.78
C ASN A 261 12.44 2.10 6.38
N ILE A 262 12.71 2.99 5.42
CA ILE A 262 13.07 2.64 4.04
C ILE A 262 14.34 1.78 4.00
N TYR A 263 15.23 1.97 4.98
CA TYR A 263 16.46 1.17 5.11
C TYR A 263 16.25 -0.17 5.85
N GLY A 264 15.02 -0.49 6.27
CA GLY A 264 14.69 -1.73 6.96
C GLY A 264 14.84 -1.71 8.48
N GLY A 265 14.45 -2.82 9.10
CA GLY A 265 14.66 -3.13 10.52
C GLY A 265 13.64 -2.54 11.50
N SER A 266 12.75 -1.64 11.05
CA SER A 266 11.69 -1.07 11.88
C SER A 266 10.44 -0.69 11.07
N GLY A 267 9.26 -0.87 11.66
CA GLY A 267 7.96 -0.56 11.06
C GLY A 267 6.79 -1.15 11.84
N SER A 268 5.57 -0.71 11.52
CA SER A 268 4.32 -1.10 12.18
C SER A 268 3.20 -1.19 11.16
N ILE A 269 2.51 -2.32 11.10
CA ILE A 269 1.34 -2.51 10.21
C ILE A 269 0.17 -1.66 10.64
N MET A 270 -0.06 -1.50 11.95
CA MET A 270 -1.11 -0.60 12.44
C MET A 270 -0.84 0.83 12.02
N GLY A 271 0.42 1.25 12.08
CA GLY A 271 0.83 2.56 11.58
C GLY A 271 0.58 2.71 10.08
N SER A 272 0.93 1.72 9.25
CA SER A 272 0.66 1.76 7.81
C SER A 272 -0.83 1.73 7.47
N ALA A 273 -1.64 0.97 8.23
CA ALA A 273 -3.09 0.94 8.07
C ALA A 273 -3.73 2.30 8.39
N LEU A 274 -3.34 2.93 9.51
CA LEU A 274 -3.82 4.27 9.88
C LEU A 274 -3.35 5.34 8.90
N ALA A 275 -2.10 5.27 8.45
CA ALA A 275 -1.56 6.18 7.46
C ALA A 275 -2.24 6.04 6.08
N ALA A 276 -2.63 4.83 5.68
CA ALA A 276 -3.39 4.61 4.45
C ALA A 276 -4.78 5.25 4.52
N LEU A 277 -5.47 5.12 5.67
CA LEU A 277 -6.73 5.81 5.92
C LEU A 277 -6.54 7.32 5.88
N LEU A 278 -5.49 7.83 6.51
CA LEU A 278 -5.18 9.25 6.56
C LEU A 278 -4.94 9.84 5.15
N VAL A 279 -4.07 9.21 4.36
CA VAL A 279 -3.81 9.66 2.98
C VAL A 279 -5.07 9.61 2.11
N GLY A 280 -5.89 8.56 2.29
CA GLY A 280 -7.12 8.38 1.55
C GLY A 280 -8.20 9.40 1.89
N PHE A 281 -8.48 9.59 3.18
CA PHE A 281 -9.44 10.59 3.64
C PHE A 281 -9.01 12.00 3.28
N LEU A 282 -7.70 12.27 3.21
CA LEU A 282 -7.22 13.57 2.80
C LEU A 282 -7.55 13.85 1.34
N GLN A 283 -7.30 12.86 0.49
CA GLN A 283 -7.61 12.99 -0.94
C GLN A 283 -9.12 13.11 -1.15
N GLN A 284 -9.94 12.39 -0.38
CA GLN A 284 -11.39 12.49 -0.43
C GLN A 284 -11.92 13.83 0.11
N GLY A 285 -11.39 14.30 1.24
CA GLY A 285 -11.75 15.58 1.84
C GLY A 285 -11.46 16.76 0.92
N LEU A 286 -10.29 16.76 0.28
CA LEU A 286 -9.94 17.78 -0.73
C LEU A 286 -10.86 17.73 -1.95
N GLN A 287 -11.17 16.55 -2.47
CA GLN A 287 -12.11 16.40 -3.59
C GLN A 287 -13.51 16.88 -3.22
N MET A 288 -14.00 16.55 -2.02
CA MET A 288 -15.29 17.00 -1.51
C MET A 288 -15.34 18.50 -1.18
N ALA A 289 -14.18 19.13 -0.98
CA ALA A 289 -14.04 20.59 -0.89
C ALA A 289 -14.01 21.27 -2.28
N GLY A 290 -14.14 20.50 -3.37
CA GLY A 290 -14.15 21.01 -4.74
C GLY A 290 -12.76 21.19 -5.36
N VAL A 291 -11.71 20.64 -4.74
CA VAL A 291 -10.35 20.71 -5.28
C VAL A 291 -10.18 19.67 -6.39
N PRO A 292 -9.73 20.07 -7.60
CA PRO A 292 -9.43 19.13 -8.69
C PRO A 292 -8.39 18.09 -8.28
N ASN A 293 -8.53 16.85 -8.75
CA ASN A 293 -7.68 15.72 -8.35
C ASN A 293 -6.16 15.96 -8.56
N GLN A 294 -5.79 16.71 -9.61
CA GLN A 294 -4.39 17.08 -9.87
C GLN A 294 -3.82 17.95 -8.74
N ILE A 295 -4.61 18.91 -8.25
CA ILE A 295 -4.24 19.80 -7.15
C ILE A 295 -4.31 19.05 -5.82
N SER A 296 -5.34 18.20 -5.63
CA SER A 296 -5.45 17.36 -4.44
C SER A 296 -4.23 16.47 -4.27
N SER A 297 -3.74 15.83 -5.34
CA SER A 297 -2.55 15.00 -5.32
C SER A 297 -1.28 15.79 -4.95
N ALA A 298 -1.13 17.01 -5.47
CA ALA A 298 -0.01 17.89 -5.14
C ALA A 298 -0.07 18.38 -3.67
N LEU A 299 -1.26 18.72 -3.18
CA LEU A 299 -1.50 19.12 -1.79
C LEU A 299 -1.28 17.95 -0.82
N SER A 300 -1.73 16.74 -1.16
CA SER A 300 -1.41 15.53 -0.42
C SER A 300 0.11 15.38 -0.31
N GLY A 301 0.83 15.45 -1.43
CA GLY A 301 2.29 15.38 -1.45
C GLY A 301 2.96 16.45 -0.58
N ALA A 302 2.49 17.70 -0.64
CA ALA A 302 2.99 18.79 0.18
C ALA A 302 2.74 18.57 1.68
N LEU A 303 1.52 18.17 2.07
CA LEU A 303 1.20 17.88 3.47
C LEU A 303 2.07 16.72 3.99
N LEU A 304 2.29 15.70 3.17
CA LEU A 304 3.13 14.57 3.52
C LEU A 304 4.57 14.99 3.81
N ILE A 305 5.14 15.89 3.01
CA ILE A 305 6.46 16.48 3.30
C ILE A 305 6.43 17.17 4.66
N VAL A 306 5.40 17.99 4.94
CA VAL A 306 5.25 18.68 6.23
C VAL A 306 5.20 17.70 7.40
N VAL A 307 4.40 16.64 7.28
CA VAL A 307 4.22 15.64 8.35
C VAL A 307 5.50 14.82 8.56
N VAL A 308 6.16 14.38 7.48
CA VAL A 308 7.41 13.60 7.56
C VAL A 308 8.55 14.45 8.10
N VAL A 309 8.68 15.71 7.67
CA VAL A 309 9.65 16.65 8.23
C VAL A 309 9.35 16.92 9.70
N GLY A 310 8.08 17.16 10.07
CA GLY A 310 7.65 17.31 11.45
C GLY A 310 8.01 16.10 12.32
N ARG A 311 7.83 14.89 11.79
CA ARG A 311 8.26 13.64 12.45
C ARG A 311 9.78 13.58 12.59
N SER A 312 10.53 13.88 11.53
CA SER A 312 12.00 13.89 11.56
C SER A 312 12.53 14.85 12.63
N VAL A 313 11.93 16.05 12.73
CA VAL A 313 12.25 17.05 13.74
C VAL A 313 11.89 16.55 15.15
N SER A 314 10.74 15.90 15.33
CA SER A 314 10.33 15.32 16.62
C SER A 314 11.28 14.21 17.10
N LEU A 315 11.72 13.33 16.19
CA LEU A 315 12.64 12.24 16.48
C LEU A 315 14.07 12.73 16.78
N HIS A 316 14.53 13.75 16.07
CA HIS A 316 15.89 14.30 16.21
C HIS A 316 15.95 15.59 17.04
N ARG A 317 14.90 15.89 17.82
CA ARG A 317 14.79 17.15 18.58
C ARG A 317 16.04 17.46 19.41
N HIS A 318 16.65 16.44 20.04
CA HIS A 318 17.89 16.60 20.80
C HIS A 318 19.10 16.97 19.93
N GLN A 319 19.27 16.32 18.77
CA GLN A 319 20.38 16.62 17.85
C GLN A 319 20.23 18.00 17.20
N ILE A 320 19.00 18.41 16.87
CA ILE A 320 18.72 19.73 16.31
C ILE A 320 18.98 20.83 17.34
N LEU A 321 18.56 20.63 18.60
CA LEU A 321 18.83 21.57 19.68
C LEU A 321 20.33 21.67 19.99
N GLU A 322 21.07 20.57 19.96
CA GLU A 322 22.54 20.58 20.08
C GLU A 322 23.23 21.27 18.91
N TRP A 323 22.74 21.08 17.68
CA TRP A 323 23.29 21.76 16.52
C TRP A 323 23.01 23.27 16.58
N TYR A 324 21.81 23.66 17.01
CA TYR A 324 21.44 25.06 17.21
C TYR A 324 22.27 25.72 18.33
N SER A 325 22.51 25.03 19.45
CA SER A 325 23.33 25.58 20.54
C SER A 325 24.79 25.74 20.13
N ARG A 326 25.35 24.79 19.36
CA ARG A 326 26.71 24.91 18.78
C ARG A 326 26.83 26.08 17.82
N ARG A 327 25.84 26.31 16.94
CA ARG A 327 25.82 27.48 16.05
C ARG A 327 25.66 28.80 16.80
N ARG A 328 24.84 28.84 17.86
CA ARG A 328 24.65 30.06 18.66
C ARG A 328 25.92 30.45 19.43
N ASN A 329 26.67 29.46 19.92
CA ASN A 329 27.93 29.68 20.61
C ASN A 329 29.07 30.10 19.64
N ALA A 330 29.03 29.64 18.39
CA ALA A 330 29.99 30.03 17.35
C ALA A 330 29.84 31.49 16.86
N HIS A 331 28.69 32.13 17.11
CA HIS A 331 28.47 33.55 16.80
C HIS A 331 28.74 34.49 17.99
N GLN A 332 29.05 33.95 19.18
CA GLN A 332 29.37 34.72 20.38
C GLN A 332 30.88 34.70 20.73
N ALA A 333 31.70 34.04 19.91
CA ALA A 333 33.17 34.04 19.98
C ALA A 333 33.74 34.86 18.82
#